data_AF-A0A355QFS0-F1
#
_entry.id   AF-A0A355QFS0-F1
#
_cell.length_a   1.000
_cell.length_b   1.000
_cell.length_c   1.000
_cell.angle_alpha   90.00
_cell.angle_beta   90.00
_cell.angle_gamma   90.00
#
_symmetry.space_group_name_H-M   'P 1'
#
loop_
_entity.id
_entity.type
_entity.pdbx_description
1 polymer ?
#
loop_
_entity_poly.entity_id
_entity_poly.type
_entity_poly.pdbx_seq_one_letter_code
_entity_poly.pdbx_strand_id
1 'polypeptide(L)' 'HDHLDGGLRPATVIELADLHGYDGLPSTDVDELAAWFVRGADRRDLGLYLETFAHTVGVMQQADACHRVAAECAADL' A
#
# COMPACT_ATOMS: atom_id res chain seq x y z
N HIS A 1 -14.56 3.80 9.63
CA HIS A 1 -14.54 3.61 8.17
C HIS A 1 -13.10 3.33 7.86
N ASP A 2 -12.76 2.07 7.64
CA ASP A 2 -11.38 1.62 7.43
C ASP A 2 -11.33 0.86 6.10
N HIS A 3 -10.38 1.23 5.26
CA HIS A 3 -10.24 0.73 3.91
C HIS A 3 -9.14 -0.32 3.89
N LEU A 4 -9.51 -1.58 3.63
CA LEU A 4 -8.57 -2.69 3.52
C LEU A 4 -7.39 -2.35 2.59
N ASP A 5 -7.70 -1.78 1.43
CA ASP A 5 -6.76 -1.40 0.36
C ASP A 5 -6.04 -0.07 0.61
N GLY A 6 -6.40 0.65 1.69
CA GLY A 6 -5.73 1.87 2.13
C GLY A 6 -4.84 1.69 3.37
N GLY A 7 -4.93 0.54 4.04
CA GLY A 7 -4.30 0.29 5.35
C GLY A 7 -3.06 -0.62 5.33
N LEU A 8 -2.49 -0.91 4.16
CA LEU A 8 -1.34 -1.83 4.06
C LEU A 8 -0.13 -1.25 4.81
N ARG A 9 0.59 -2.13 5.52
CA ARG A 9 1.90 -1.79 6.09
C ARG A 9 2.90 -1.50 4.95
N PRO A 10 3.74 -0.46 5.03
CA PRO A 10 4.72 -0.16 3.98
C PRO A 10 5.68 -1.32 3.68
N ALA A 11 6.10 -2.07 4.71
CA ALA A 11 6.90 -3.27 4.54
C ALA A 11 6.18 -4.35 3.71
N THR A 12 4.89 -4.59 3.97
CA THR A 12 4.07 -5.53 3.17
C THR A 12 3.96 -5.09 1.71
N VAL A 13 3.82 -3.79 1.45
CA VAL A 13 3.80 -3.26 0.07
C VAL A 13 5.11 -3.57 -0.65
N ILE A 14 6.25 -3.35 -0.01
CA ILE A 14 7.58 -3.62 -0.59
C ILE A 14 7.77 -5.12 -0.85
N GLU A 15 7.42 -5.96 0.12
CA GLU A 15 7.54 -7.41 -0.02
C GLU A 15 6.66 -7.98 -1.14
N LEU A 16 5.40 -7.54 -1.23
CA LEU A 16 4.50 -7.98 -2.30
C LEU A 16 4.94 -7.44 -3.66
N ALA A 17 5.51 -6.23 -3.70
CA ALA A 17 6.06 -5.68 -4.92
C ALA A 17 7.24 -6.50 -5.45
N ASP A 18 8.18 -6.87 -4.59
CA ASP A 18 9.31 -7.74 -4.96
C ASP A 18 8.82 -9.14 -5.41
N LEU A 19 7.92 -9.75 -4.63
CA LEU A 19 7.38 -11.08 -4.91
C LEU A 19 6.67 -11.18 -6.26
N HIS A 20 5.94 -10.14 -6.65
CA HIS A 20 5.14 -10.11 -7.87
C HIS A 20 5.77 -9.31 -9.02
N GLY A 21 6.98 -8.78 -8.83
CA GLY A 21 7.69 -8.02 -9.85
C GLY A 21 7.05 -6.67 -10.18
N TYR A 22 6.41 -6.02 -9.21
CA TYR A 22 5.85 -4.68 -9.36
C TYR A 22 6.94 -3.63 -9.11
N ASP A 23 7.32 -2.88 -10.16
CA ASP A 23 8.41 -1.90 -10.15
C ASP A 23 7.93 -0.44 -10.00
N GLY A 24 6.61 -0.24 -9.84
CA GLY A 24 6.01 1.10 -9.79
C GLY A 24 6.19 1.85 -8.47
N LEU A 25 6.86 1.27 -7.46
CA LEU A 25 6.99 1.92 -6.15
C LEU A 25 7.93 3.13 -6.20
N PRO A 26 7.60 4.23 -5.50
CA PRO A 26 8.44 5.42 -5.43
C PRO A 26 9.70 5.24 -4.56
N SER A 27 9.72 4.23 -3.69
CA SER A 27 10.87 3.79 -2.91
C SER A 27 10.67 2.35 -2.44
N THR A 28 11.77 1.64 -2.19
CA THR A 28 11.81 0.32 -1.53
C THR A 28 12.39 0.39 -0.11
N ASP A 29 12.63 1.60 0.40
CA ASP A 29 12.90 1.85 1.82
C ASP A 29 11.58 2.05 2.58
N VAL A 30 11.44 1.37 3.72
CA VAL A 30 10.19 1.35 4.50
C VAL A 30 9.85 2.74 5.03
N ASP A 31 10.82 3.49 5.53
CA ASP A 31 10.61 4.80 6.14
C ASP A 31 10.30 5.85 5.07
N GLU A 32 11.01 5.80 3.94
CA GLU A 32 10.75 6.68 2.80
C GLU A 32 9.35 6.43 2.20
N LEU A 33 8.96 5.17 2.04
CA LEU A 33 7.66 4.80 1.50
C LEU A 33 6.54 5.19 2.46
N ALA A 34 6.70 4.97 3.77
CA ALA A 34 5.76 5.43 4.79
C ALA A 34 5.56 6.95 4.72
N ALA A 35 6.65 7.71 4.67
CA ALA A 35 6.59 9.16 4.55
C ALA A 35 5.95 9.61 3.23
N TRP A 36 6.15 8.87 2.14
CA TRP A 36 5.50 9.15 0.86
C TRP A 36 3.98 8.96 0.93
N PHE A 37 3.50 7.88 1.54
CA PHE A 37 2.06 7.63 1.75
C PHE A 37 1.40 8.75 2.58
N VAL A 38 2.01 9.13 3.71
CA VAL A 38 1.50 10.23 4.56
C VAL A 38 1.42 11.55 3.79
N ARG A 39 2.46 11.87 3.00
CA ARG A 39 2.47 13.08 2.17
C ARG A 39 1.44 13.06 1.05
N GLY A 40 1.04 11.90 0.54
CA GLY A 40 -0.04 11.78 -0.44
C GLY A 40 -1.41 12.01 0.19
N ALA A 41 -1.61 11.47 1.39
CA ALA A 41 -2.87 11.58 2.13
C ALA A 41 -3.18 13.01 2.63
N ASP A 42 -2.16 13.81 2.96
CA ASP A 42 -2.33 15.16 3.53
C ASP A 42 -2.56 16.28 2.49
N ARG A 43 -2.76 15.95 1.22
CA ARG A 43 -2.75 16.98 0.16
C ARG A 43 -4.05 17.78 -0.01
N ARG A 44 -5.09 17.50 0.78
CA ARG A 44 -6.44 18.11 0.68
C ARG A 44 -7.01 18.12 -0.75
N ASP A 45 -6.55 17.19 -1.58
CA ASP A 45 -6.95 16.98 -2.96
C ASP A 45 -7.25 15.50 -3.14
N LEU A 46 -8.44 15.20 -3.66
CA LEU A 46 -8.90 13.82 -3.80
C LEU A 46 -8.09 13.05 -4.84
N GLY A 47 -7.61 13.69 -5.90
CA GLY A 47 -6.80 13.04 -6.93
C GLY A 47 -5.47 12.57 -6.36
N LEU A 48 -4.77 13.45 -5.67
CA LEU A 48 -3.50 13.13 -5.01
C LEU A 48 -3.65 12.12 -3.87
N TYR A 49 -4.78 12.12 -3.18
CA TYR A 49 -5.12 11.07 -2.22
C TYR A 49 -5.28 9.71 -2.90
N LEU A 50 -5.94 9.65 -4.05
CA LEU A 50 -6.16 8.40 -4.79
C LEU A 50 -4.88 7.88 -5.48
N GLU A 51 -3.89 8.72 -5.74
CA GLU A 51 -2.58 8.29 -6.30
C GLU A 51 -1.90 7.24 -5.41
N THR A 52 -2.06 7.33 -4.08
CA THR A 52 -1.46 6.33 -3.19
C THR A 52 -2.08 4.95 -3.35
N PHE A 53 -3.37 4.88 -3.70
CA PHE A 53 -4.07 3.62 -3.92
C PHE A 53 -3.58 2.88 -5.17
N ALA A 54 -2.95 3.56 -6.12
CA ALA A 54 -2.39 2.92 -7.30
C ALA A 54 -1.33 1.87 -6.92
N HIS A 55 -0.56 2.12 -5.85
CA HIS A 55 0.48 1.20 -5.39
C HIS A 55 -0.09 0.07 -4.53
N THR A 56 -1.00 0.37 -3.60
CA THR A 56 -1.59 -0.66 -2.74
C THR A 56 -2.45 -1.63 -3.55
N VAL A 57 -3.25 -1.13 -4.50
CA VAL A 57 -3.98 -1.98 -5.44
C VAL A 57 -3.01 -2.70 -6.38
N GLY A 58 -1.95 -2.03 -6.83
CA GLY A 58 -0.92 -2.60 -7.71
C GLY A 58 -0.27 -3.87 -7.14
N VAL A 59 -0.03 -3.94 -5.84
CA VAL A 59 0.56 -5.11 -5.18
C VAL A 59 -0.45 -6.19 -4.78
N MET A 60 -1.76 -5.90 -4.89
CA MET A 60 -2.86 -6.80 -4.53
C MET A 60 -3.49 -7.52 -5.75
N GLN A 61 -2.75 -7.70 -6.85
CA GLN A 61 -3.31 -8.30 -8.08
C GLN A 61 -3.38 -9.82 -8.05
N GLN A 62 -2.84 -10.47 -7.01
CA GLN A 62 -2.89 -11.93 -6.81
C GLN A 62 -3.75 -12.29 -5.60
N ALA A 63 -4.38 -13.47 -5.65
CA ALA A 63 -5.33 -13.88 -4.61
C ALA A 63 -4.68 -14.10 -3.24
N ASP A 64 -3.44 -14.60 -3.21
CA ASP A 64 -2.62 -14.76 -2.01
C ASP A 64 -2.21 -13.41 -1.41
N ALA A 65 -1.88 -12.42 -2.24
CA ALA A 65 -1.63 -11.05 -1.79
C ALA A 65 -2.86 -10.45 -1.10
N CYS A 66 -4.04 -10.56 -1.72
CA CYS A 66 -5.31 -10.14 -1.11
C CYS A 66 -5.59 -10.84 0.22
N HIS A 67 -5.36 -12.16 0.29
CA HIS A 67 -5.56 -12.92 1.52
C HIS A 67 -4.61 -12.48 2.64
N ARG A 68 -3.33 -12.27 2.31
CA ARG A 68 -2.33 -11.76 3.25
C ARG A 68 -2.74 -10.38 3.79
N VAL A 69 -3.09 -9.45 2.91
CA VAL A 69 -3.49 -8.09 3.29
C VAL A 69 -4.75 -8.11 4.17
N ALA A 70 -5.74 -8.93 3.84
CA ALA A 70 -6.93 -9.13 4.67
C ALA A 70 -6.59 -9.66 6.08
N ALA A 71 -5.68 -10.64 6.17
CA ALA A 71 -5.26 -11.19 7.45
C ALA A 71 -4.49 -10.17 8.31
N GLU A 72 -3.57 -9.41 7.69
CA GLU A 72 -2.81 -8.35 8.38
C GLU A 72 -3.72 -7.21 8.85
N CYS A 73 -4.67 -6.78 8.02
CA CYS A 73 -5.67 -5.78 8.40
C CYS A 73 -6.52 -6.25 9.59
N ALA A 74 -6.97 -7.51 9.59
CA ALA A 74 -7.71 -8.06 10.72
C ALA A 74 -6.90 -8.15 12.02
N ALA A 75 -5.58 -8.29 11.93
CA ALA A 75 -4.68 -8.34 13.09
C ALA A 75 -4.32 -6.95 13.65
N ASP A 76 -4.44 -5.89 12.85
CA ASP A 76 -4.11 -4.51 13.23
C ASP A 76 -5.32 -3.73 13.79
N LEU A 77 -6.53 -4.30 13.73
CA LEU A 77 -7.79 -3.77 14.29
C LEU A 77 -7.94 -4.04 15.79
#